data_AF-A0AAE0SCV4-F1
#
_entry.id   AF-A0AAE0SCV4-F1
#
_cell.length_a   1.000
_cell.length_b   1.000
_cell.length_c   1.000
_cell.angle_alpha   90.00
_cell.angle_beta   90.00
_cell.angle_gamma   90.00
#
_symmetry.space_group_name_H-M   'P 1'
#
loop_
_entity.id
_entity.type
_entity.pdbx_description
1 polymer ?
#
loop_
_entity_poly.entity_id
_entity_poly.type
_entity_poly.pdbx_seq_one_letter_code
_entity_poly.pdbx_strand_id
1 'polypeptide(L)'
;MIVCLFDIFSLGAEHDGSAGATSCSSTDGYIMSSSPPKFQTNERYSRNPWLFSKCSVKAFTKTLKNKKCAKSKGRYSQAILNEWDTTMMNQPGELFTVNEQCHIIYGNGSTYCGVCTMCVF
;
A
#
# COMPACT_ATOMS: atom_id res chain seq x y z
N MET A 1 -5.08 1.15 -4.56
CA MET A 1 -4.88 1.81 -3.26
C MET A 1 -3.65 1.25 -2.51
N ILE A 2 -2.48 1.28 -3.15
CA ILE A 2 -1.15 1.05 -2.52
C ILE A 2 -0.26 2.28 -2.76
N VAL A 3 -0.60 3.11 -3.75
CA VAL A 3 0.15 4.31 -4.16
C VAL A 3 0.31 5.33 -3.03
N CYS A 4 -0.65 5.47 -2.10
CA CYS A 4 -0.48 6.35 -0.93
C CYS A 4 0.58 5.85 0.07
N LEU A 5 0.92 4.55 0.08
CA LEU A 5 2.06 4.06 0.85
C LEU A 5 3.40 4.43 0.19
N PHE A 6 3.39 4.80 -1.09
CA PHE A 6 4.59 5.24 -1.80
C PHE A 6 5.08 6.62 -1.32
N ASP A 7 4.20 7.45 -0.75
CA ASP A 7 4.56 8.75 -0.13
C ASP A 7 5.48 8.61 1.10
N ILE A 8 5.73 7.39 1.56
CA ILE A 8 6.69 7.03 2.60
C ILE A 8 8.16 7.27 2.15
N PHE A 9 8.41 7.63 0.89
CA PHE A 9 9.66 8.29 0.48
C PHE A 9 10.08 9.43 1.42
N SER A 10 9.11 10.16 1.99
CA SER A 10 9.36 11.21 2.98
C SER A 10 10.04 10.72 4.28
N LEU A 11 10.04 9.41 4.55
CA LEU A 11 10.78 8.77 5.64
C LEU A 11 12.17 8.28 5.23
N GLY A 12 12.64 8.65 4.04
CA GLY A 12 14.01 8.44 3.57
C GLY A 12 14.31 7.02 3.07
N ALA A 13 13.29 6.20 2.81
CA ALA A 13 13.48 4.96 2.08
C ALA A 13 13.54 5.23 0.59
N GLU A 14 14.46 4.56 -0.10
CA GLU A 14 14.48 4.50 -1.55
C GLU A 14 13.71 3.27 -2.05
N HIS A 15 13.47 3.19 -3.38
CA HIS A 15 12.93 1.98 -3.96
C HIS A 15 13.86 0.78 -3.75
N ASP A 16 13.31 -0.40 -3.48
CA ASP A 16 14.11 -1.62 -3.48
C ASP A 16 14.76 -1.82 -4.86
N GLY A 17 16.04 -2.19 -4.85
CA GLY A 17 16.89 -2.30 -6.03
C GLY A 17 17.55 -0.99 -6.49
N SER A 18 17.28 0.15 -5.84
CA SER A 18 18.01 1.41 -6.10
C SER A 18 19.42 1.40 -5.50
N ALA A 19 20.22 2.42 -5.83
CA ALA A 19 21.58 2.58 -5.31
C ALA A 19 21.67 2.55 -3.77
N GLY A 20 20.71 3.15 -3.05
CA GLY A 20 20.64 3.13 -1.59
C GLY A 20 19.98 1.89 -0.97
N ALA A 21 19.41 0.99 -1.80
CA ALA A 21 18.66 -0.19 -1.35
C ALA A 21 19.00 -1.47 -2.15
N THR A 22 20.20 -1.58 -2.71
CA THR A 22 20.65 -2.73 -3.55
C THR A 22 20.58 -4.08 -2.85
N SER A 23 20.60 -4.11 -1.51
CA SER A 23 20.46 -5.35 -0.72
C SER A 23 19.04 -5.91 -0.64
N CYS A 24 18.06 -5.18 -1.21
CA CYS A 24 16.67 -5.60 -1.37
C CYS A 24 16.34 -5.61 -2.87
N SER A 25 15.78 -6.71 -3.36
CA SER A 25 15.53 -6.88 -4.80
C SER A 25 14.28 -6.10 -5.22
N SER A 26 14.35 -5.47 -6.40
CA SER A 26 13.23 -4.80 -7.06
C SER A 26 12.13 -5.74 -7.55
N THR A 27 12.27 -7.05 -7.31
CA THR A 27 11.32 -8.08 -7.80
C THR A 27 10.73 -8.93 -6.67
N ASP A 28 11.04 -8.57 -5.42
CA ASP A 28 10.51 -9.25 -4.22
C ASP A 28 9.08 -8.80 -3.89
N GLY A 29 8.55 -7.79 -4.59
CA GLY A 29 7.15 -7.35 -4.54
C GLY A 29 6.74 -6.63 -3.25
N TYR A 30 7.70 -6.25 -2.40
CA TYR A 30 7.44 -5.35 -1.26
C TYR A 30 6.89 -3.99 -1.73
N ILE A 31 6.26 -3.26 -0.80
CA ILE A 31 5.58 -1.97 -1.08
C ILE A 31 6.48 -0.95 -1.78
N MET A 32 7.78 -0.90 -1.44
CA MET A 32 8.75 0.03 -2.01
C MET A 32 9.52 -0.55 -3.21
N SER A 33 9.08 -1.68 -3.76
CA SER A 33 9.67 -2.27 -4.96
C SER A 33 9.63 -1.29 -6.15
N SER A 34 10.75 -1.11 -6.84
CA SER A 34 10.81 -0.28 -8.07
C SER A 34 10.08 -0.89 -9.26
N SER A 35 9.76 -2.19 -9.21
CA SER A 35 8.88 -2.83 -10.19
C SER A 35 7.50 -3.07 -9.56
N PRO A 36 6.40 -2.79 -10.29
CA PRO A 36 5.07 -3.06 -9.78
C PRO A 36 4.90 -4.56 -9.49
N PRO A 37 4.19 -4.93 -8.41
CA PRO A 37 3.92 -6.33 -8.11
C PRO A 37 3.19 -6.96 -9.30
N LYS A 38 3.76 -8.06 -9.81
CA LYS A 38 3.11 -8.87 -10.83
C LYS A 38 2.06 -9.73 -10.12
N PHE A 39 0.81 -9.30 -10.13
CA PHE A 39 -0.32 -10.12 -9.72
C PHE A 39 -0.52 -11.22 -10.78
N GLN A 40 0.18 -12.34 -10.64
CA GLN A 40 -0.09 -13.52 -11.46
C GLN A 40 -1.38 -14.17 -10.96
N THR A 41 -2.27 -14.51 -11.88
CA THR A 41 -3.64 -14.99 -11.63
C THR A 41 -3.73 -16.29 -10.80
N ASN A 42 -2.60 -16.98 -10.57
CA ASN A 42 -2.56 -18.27 -9.88
C ASN A 42 -1.64 -18.31 -8.64
N GLU A 43 -0.93 -17.23 -8.32
CA GLU A 43 -0.15 -17.17 -7.08
C GLU A 43 -0.94 -16.39 -6.05
N ARG A 44 -1.57 -17.14 -5.13
CA ARG A 44 -2.51 -16.69 -4.09
C ARG A 44 -2.08 -15.43 -3.32
N TYR A 45 -0.79 -15.10 -3.36
CA TYR A 45 -0.20 -13.88 -2.82
C TYR A 45 1.00 -13.50 -3.70
N SER A 46 0.80 -12.60 -4.66
CA SER A 46 1.88 -11.94 -5.37
C SER A 46 2.87 -11.32 -4.38
N ARG A 47 4.03 -11.98 -4.22
CA ARG A 47 5.19 -11.65 -3.38
C ARG A 47 5.03 -10.40 -2.49
N ASN A 48 4.76 -10.60 -1.20
CA ASN A 48 4.84 -9.59 -0.14
C ASN A 48 4.14 -8.23 -0.39
N PRO A 49 2.90 -8.18 -0.95
CA PRO A 49 2.34 -6.94 -1.47
C PRO A 49 1.92 -5.95 -0.38
N TRP A 50 1.87 -6.41 0.87
CA TRP A 50 1.47 -5.66 2.06
C TRP A 50 2.61 -5.45 3.06
N LEU A 51 3.85 -5.78 2.67
CA LEU A 51 5.01 -5.72 3.56
C LEU A 51 6.05 -4.71 3.04
N PHE A 52 6.79 -4.13 3.98
CA PHE A 52 8.00 -3.37 3.69
C PHE A 52 9.22 -4.29 3.70
N SER A 53 10.20 -4.01 2.84
CA SER A 53 11.48 -4.70 2.86
C SER A 53 12.31 -4.31 4.09
N LYS A 54 13.33 -5.10 4.40
CA LYS A 54 14.33 -4.75 5.42
C LYS A 54 15.03 -3.41 5.13
N CYS A 55 15.16 -3.02 3.85
CA CYS A 55 15.80 -1.77 3.45
C CYS A 55 14.93 -0.58 3.83
N SER A 56 13.63 -0.64 3.52
CA SER A 56 12.67 0.40 3.91
C SER A 56 12.57 0.52 5.42
N VAL A 57 12.45 -0.60 6.15
CA VAL A 57 12.39 -0.59 7.64
C VAL A 57 13.63 0.04 8.25
N LYS A 58 14.83 -0.27 7.73
CA LYS A 58 16.09 0.32 8.18
C LYS A 58 16.11 1.83 7.94
N ALA A 59 15.66 2.29 6.78
CA ALA A 59 15.57 3.71 6.45
C ALA A 59 14.59 4.45 7.36
N PHE A 60 13.38 3.92 7.57
CA PHE A 60 12.38 4.50 8.47
C PHE A 60 12.93 4.63 9.88
N THR A 61 13.55 3.56 10.37
CA THR A 61 14.14 3.53 11.72
C THR A 61 15.23 4.59 11.87
N LYS A 62 16.10 4.75 10.86
CA LYS A 62 17.15 5.78 10.86
C LYS A 62 16.55 7.19 10.88
N THR A 63 15.56 7.45 10.05
CA THR A 63 14.92 8.77 9.95
C THR A 63 14.15 9.12 11.23
N LEU A 64 13.34 8.19 11.73
CA LEU A 64 12.45 8.44 12.88
C LEU A 64 13.22 8.60 14.20
N LYS A 65 14.39 7.98 14.36
CA LYS A 65 15.24 8.15 15.58
C LYS A 65 15.47 9.62 15.95
N ASN A 66 15.60 10.49 14.94
CA ASN A 66 15.95 11.90 15.14
C ASN A 66 14.78 12.87 14.90
N LYS A 67 13.59 12.38 14.56
CA LYS A 67 12.43 13.23 14.23
C LYS A 67 11.49 13.34 15.43
N LYS A 68 11.50 14.51 16.07
CA LYS A 68 10.60 14.83 17.20
C LYS A 68 9.14 15.05 16.76
N CYS A 69 8.92 15.49 15.51
CA CYS A 69 7.58 15.75 14.97
C CYS A 69 6.69 14.50 14.87
N ALA A 70 7.28 13.31 14.74
CA ALA A 70 6.53 12.04 14.70
C ALA A 70 6.15 11.50 16.09
N LYS A 71 6.57 12.17 17.18
CA LYS A 71 6.32 11.72 18.56
C LYS A 71 5.02 12.26 19.16
N SER A 72 4.54 13.41 18.68
CA SER A 72 3.29 13.98 19.17
C SER A 72 2.11 13.27 18.53
N LYS A 73 1.07 13.00 19.33
CA LYS A 73 -0.26 12.70 18.77
C LYS A 73 -0.71 13.95 17.99
N GLY A 74 -1.04 13.78 16.71
CA GLY A 74 -1.56 14.88 15.90
C GLY A 74 -2.83 15.47 16.53
N ARG A 75 -3.10 16.75 16.25
CA ARG A 75 -4.34 17.40 16.68
C ARG A 75 -5.36 17.28 15.56
N TYR A 76 -6.30 16.36 15.71
CA TYR A 76 -7.36 16.11 14.74
C TYR A 76 -8.69 16.60 15.29
N SER A 77 -9.57 17.07 14.41
CA SER A 77 -10.93 17.43 14.80
C SER A 77 -11.72 16.16 15.13
N GLN A 78 -12.72 16.27 16.00
CA GLN A 78 -13.59 15.13 16.33
C GLN A 78 -14.31 14.58 15.08
N ALA A 79 -14.64 15.45 14.12
CA ALA A 79 -15.22 15.05 12.85
C ALA A 79 -14.30 14.08 12.07
N ILE A 80 -13.00 14.39 11.98
CA ILE A 80 -12.02 13.52 11.30
C ILE A 80 -11.87 12.19 12.04
N LEU A 81 -11.85 12.21 13.38
CA LEU A 81 -11.74 10.99 14.17
C LEU A 81 -12.96 10.07 13.95
N ASN A 82 -14.16 10.63 13.94
CA ASN A 82 -15.39 9.87 13.69
C ASN A 82 -15.43 9.29 12.27
N GLU A 83 -15.00 10.05 11.26
CA GLU A 83 -14.90 9.58 9.88
C GLU A 83 -13.89 8.43 9.75
N TRP A 84 -12.73 8.56 10.41
CA TRP A 84 -11.72 7.51 10.45
C TRP A 84 -12.26 6.21 11.03
N ASP A 85 -12.89 6.28 12.21
CA ASP A 85 -13.44 5.10 12.88
C ASP A 85 -14.52 4.42 12.02
N THR A 86 -15.35 5.20 11.33
CA THR A 86 -16.41 4.66 10.46
C THR A 86 -15.82 4.03 9.18
N THR A 87 -14.80 4.66 8.60
CA THR A 87 -14.21 4.23 7.33
C THR A 87 -13.28 3.03 7.50
N MET A 88 -12.53 2.97 8.61
CA MET A 88 -11.54 1.92 8.85
C MET A 88 -12.11 0.65 9.48
N MET A 89 -13.38 0.66 9.89
CA MET A 89 -14.05 -0.55 10.39
C MET A 89 -14.42 -1.54 9.28
N ASN A 90 -14.55 -1.08 8.04
CA ASN A 90 -14.90 -1.93 6.90
C ASN A 90 -13.68 -2.13 6.00
N GLN A 91 -13.52 -3.33 5.46
CA GLN A 91 -12.52 -3.58 4.43
C GLN A 91 -12.91 -2.88 3.12
N PRO A 92 -11.96 -2.43 2.29
CA PRO A 92 -12.29 -1.76 1.03
C PRO A 92 -13.19 -2.58 0.10
N GLY A 93 -13.10 -3.91 0.13
CA GLY A 93 -13.98 -4.79 -0.64
C GLY A 93 -15.43 -4.85 -0.14
N GLU A 94 -15.69 -4.45 1.11
CA GLU A 94 -17.04 -4.31 1.68
C GLU A 94 -17.65 -2.93 1.35
N LEU A 95 -16.80 -1.93 1.08
CA LEU A 95 -17.20 -0.57 0.74
C LEU A 95 -17.37 -0.35 -0.77
N PHE A 96 -16.58 -1.05 -1.59
CA PHE A 96 -16.58 -0.90 -3.05
C PHE A 96 -16.72 -2.27 -3.71
N THR A 97 -17.82 -2.45 -4.43
CA THR A 97 -18.05 -3.60 -5.30
C THR A 97 -16.97 -3.69 -6.39
N VAL A 98 -16.84 -4.86 -7.00
CA VAL A 98 -15.86 -5.09 -8.07
C VAL A 98 -16.06 -4.14 -9.26
N ASN A 99 -17.30 -3.80 -9.60
CA ASN A 99 -17.61 -2.86 -10.68
C ASN A 99 -17.25 -1.42 -10.29
N GLU A 100 -17.48 -1.01 -9.04
CA GLU A 100 -17.08 0.31 -8.55
C GLU A 100 -15.56 0.46 -8.56
N GLN A 101 -14.83 -0.59 -8.18
CA GLN A 101 -13.37 -0.60 -8.30
C GLN A 101 -12.92 -0.48 -9.76
N CYS A 102 -13.59 -1.15 -10.71
CA CYS A 102 -13.34 -0.96 -12.15
C CYS A 102 -13.63 0.48 -12.61
N HIS A 103 -14.72 1.10 -12.13
CA HIS A 103 -15.05 2.49 -12.43
C HIS A 103 -14.00 3.47 -11.90
N ILE A 104 -13.49 3.24 -10.68
CA ILE A 104 -12.45 4.07 -10.07
C ILE A 104 -11.14 4.01 -10.86
N ILE A 105 -10.77 2.83 -11.38
CA ILE A 105 -9.50 2.62 -12.08
C ILE A 105 -9.57 3.06 -13.54
N TYR A 106 -10.66 2.71 -14.24
CA TYR A 106 -10.76 2.83 -15.70
C TYR A 106 -11.80 3.86 -16.18
N GLY A 107 -12.58 4.43 -15.27
CA GLY A 107 -13.60 5.43 -15.57
C GLY A 107 -15.00 4.87 -15.78
N ASN A 108 -15.95 5.78 -16.01
CA ASN A 108 -17.37 5.47 -16.05
C ASN A 108 -17.74 4.50 -17.19
N GLY A 109 -18.60 3.51 -16.91
CA GLY A 109 -18.99 2.46 -17.85
C GLY A 109 -18.07 1.23 -17.85
N SER A 110 -16.99 1.24 -17.07
CA SER A 110 -16.08 0.11 -16.93
C SER A 110 -16.68 -0.95 -16.00
N THR A 111 -16.82 -2.19 -16.47
CA THR A 111 -17.33 -3.29 -15.65
C THR A 111 -16.27 -4.36 -15.44
N TYR A 112 -16.45 -5.14 -14.39
CA TYR A 112 -15.62 -6.29 -14.13
C TYR A 112 -15.75 -7.30 -15.26
N CYS A 113 -14.63 -7.65 -15.88
CA CYS A 113 -14.53 -8.70 -16.88
C CYS A 113 -14.08 -9.99 -16.18
N GLY A 114 -14.98 -10.98 -16.08
CA GLY A 114 -14.71 -12.19 -15.30
C GLY A 114 -14.92 -13.50 -16.07
N VAL A 115 -13.83 -14.24 -16.27
CA VAL A 115 -13.80 -15.71 -16.08
C VAL A 115 -12.55 -16.06 -15.26
N CYS A 116 -12.60 -15.93 -13.93
CA CYS A 116 -11.78 -16.73 -13.00
C CYS A 116 -12.32 -16.59 -11.56
N THR A 117 -12.28 -17.71 -10.84
CA THR A 117 -12.81 -17.99 -9.49
C THR A 117 -12.53 -16.88 -8.47
N MET A 118 -13.57 -16.43 -7.75
CA MET A 118 -13.41 -15.55 -6.60
C MET A 118 -12.39 -16.13 -5.63
N CYS A 119 -11.46 -15.30 -5.14
CA CYS A 119 -10.69 -15.62 -3.96
C CYS A 119 -11.65 -15.72 -2.78
N VAL A 120 -12.00 -16.95 -2.39
CA VAL A 120 -12.78 -17.22 -1.18
C VAL A 120 -11.89 -16.89 0.02
N PHE A 121 -12.36 -15.96 0.87
CA PHE A 121 -11.73 -15.57 2.13
C PHE A 121 -11.90 -16.64 3.21
#